data_AF-A0A068NR74-F1
#
_entry.id   AF-A0A068NR74-F1
#
_cell.length_a   1.000
_cell.length_b   1.000
_cell.length_c   1.000
_cell.angle_alpha   90.00
_cell.angle_beta   90.00
_cell.angle_gamma   90.00
#
_symmetry.space_group_name_H-M   'P 1'
#
loop_
_entity.id
_entity.type
_entity.pdbx_description
1 polymer ?
#
loop_
_entity_poly.entity_id
_entity_poly.type
_entity_poly.pdbx_seq_one_letter_code
_entity_poly.pdbx_strand_id
1 'polypeptide(L)'
;MPFGPLVAAPTPAGGWVRAIREALGMSLQTFSTRMGLTSRSTALQIEQAEVEGSITVKRLRAAADALGCDVAIVFVPRIPLTQMTEERAREKAEERVKRVGHSMVMESQGVYGSRLDEIVERTTREILSRGDSRLWD
;
A
#
# COMPACT_ATOMS: atom_id res chain seq x y z
N MET A 1 -15.68 -13.88 10.92
CA MET A 1 -14.72 -12.77 11.01
C MET A 1 -15.36 -11.56 10.35
N PRO A 2 -15.46 -10.38 10.99
CA PRO A 2 -16.34 -9.28 10.56
C PRO A 2 -15.70 -8.41 9.46
N PHE A 3 -14.93 -9.00 8.56
CA PHE A 3 -14.36 -8.31 7.42
C PHE A 3 -14.74 -9.09 6.17
N GLY A 4 -15.89 -8.73 5.59
CA GLY A 4 -16.16 -9.04 4.19
C GLY A 4 -15.13 -8.33 3.29
N PRO A 5 -15.01 -8.71 2.02
CA PRO A 5 -14.19 -7.97 1.09
C PRO A 5 -14.60 -6.50 1.15
N LEU A 6 -13.65 -5.62 1.47
CA LEU A 6 -13.81 -4.18 1.29
C LEU A 6 -13.94 -3.99 -0.21
N VAL A 7 -15.16 -4.14 -0.71
CA VAL A 7 -15.50 -3.87 -2.11
C VAL A 7 -15.03 -2.45 -2.34
N ALA A 8 -14.11 -2.29 -3.30
CA ALA A 8 -13.61 -1.00 -3.72
C ALA A 8 -14.78 -0.23 -4.33
N ALA A 9 -15.59 0.39 -3.47
CA ALA A 9 -16.61 1.32 -3.90
C ALA A 9 -15.88 2.44 -4.64
N PRO A 10 -16.33 2.81 -5.85
CA PRO A 10 -15.71 3.90 -6.59
C PRO A 10 -15.77 5.15 -5.72
N THR A 11 -14.61 5.78 -5.50
CA THR A 11 -14.53 7.03 -4.75
C THR A 11 -15.42 8.08 -5.44
N PRO A 12 -16.35 8.73 -4.73
CA PRO A 12 -17.17 9.79 -5.32
C PRO A 12 -16.30 10.90 -5.93
N ALA A 13 -16.73 11.46 -7.07
CA ALA A 13 -15.95 12.49 -7.79
C ALA A 13 -15.64 13.74 -6.94
N GLY A 14 -16.47 14.03 -5.93
CA GLY A 14 -16.29 15.14 -4.99
C GLY A 14 -15.69 14.74 -3.63
N GLY A 15 -15.24 13.50 -3.45
CA GLY A 15 -14.78 12.98 -2.16
C GLY A 15 -15.90 12.42 -1.28
N TRP A 16 -15.55 11.58 -0.31
CA TRP A 16 -16.50 10.98 0.63
C TRP A 16 -17.08 12.01 1.59
N VAL A 17 -16.27 12.97 2.06
CA VAL A 17 -16.72 14.01 3.01
C VAL A 17 -17.87 14.80 2.40
N ARG A 18 -17.70 15.26 1.15
CA ARG A 18 -18.74 16.00 0.43
C ARG A 18 -19.97 15.15 0.18
N ALA A 19 -19.79 13.93 -0.34
CA ALA A 19 -20.90 13.05 -0.70
C ALA A 19 -21.79 12.74 0.52
N ILE A 20 -21.17 12.43 1.67
CA ILE A 20 -21.89 12.16 2.92
C ILE A 20 -22.54 13.44 3.45
N ARG A 21 -21.83 14.57 3.47
CA ARG A 21 -22.40 15.85 3.91
C ARG A 21 -23.67 16.21 3.12
N GLU A 22 -23.63 16.08 1.79
CA GLU A 22 -24.76 16.37 0.92
C GLU A 22 -25.91 15.37 1.11
N ALA A 23 -25.61 14.08 1.29
CA ALA A 23 -26.61 13.05 1.59
C ALA A 23 -27.33 13.31 2.94
N LEU A 24 -26.63 13.88 3.92
CA LEU A 24 -27.20 14.30 5.20
C LEU A 24 -27.94 15.65 5.13
N GLY A 25 -28.02 16.29 3.96
CA GLY A 25 -28.64 17.61 3.79
C GLY A 25 -27.90 18.74 4.49
N MET A 26 -26.62 18.55 4.83
CA MET A 26 -25.85 19.55 5.57
C MET A 26 -25.25 20.60 4.64
N SER A 27 -25.46 21.88 4.98
CA SER A 27 -24.72 22.97 4.33
C SER A 27 -23.25 22.97 4.78
N LEU A 28 -22.37 23.61 4.01
CA LEU A 28 -20.97 23.80 4.42
C LEU A 28 -20.85 24.61 5.74
N GLN A 29 -21.79 25.52 6.02
CA GLN A 29 -21.82 26.27 7.28
C GLN A 29 -22.17 25.37 8.47
N THR A 30 -23.15 24.47 8.28
CA THR A 30 -23.52 23.47 9.29
C THR A 30 -22.35 22.53 9.56
N PHE A 31 -21.70 22.06 8.51
CA PHE A 31 -20.54 21.18 8.62
C PHE A 31 -19.35 21.86 9.29
N SER A 32 -19.02 23.12 8.92
CA SER A 32 -17.95 23.88 9.59
C SER A 32 -18.21 24.02 11.09
N THR A 33 -19.46 24.31 11.47
CA THR A 33 -19.86 24.45 12.87
C THR A 33 -19.71 23.13 13.63
N ARG A 34 -20.13 22.00 13.04
CA ARG A 34 -19.95 20.67 13.65
C ARG A 34 -18.48 20.27 13.79
N MET A 35 -17.63 20.73 12.89
CA MET A 35 -16.18 20.55 12.97
C MET A 35 -15.48 21.51 13.95
N GLY A 36 -16.20 22.45 14.58
CA GLY A 36 -15.60 23.47 15.43
C GLY A 36 -14.78 24.52 14.65
N LEU A 37 -15.08 24.70 13.36
CA LEU A 37 -14.41 25.65 12.47
C LEU A 37 -15.22 26.94 12.34
N THR A 38 -14.52 28.07 12.33
CA THR A 38 -15.14 29.41 12.24
C THR A 38 -15.59 29.78 10.83
N SER A 39 -15.07 29.11 9.79
CA SER A 39 -15.31 29.50 8.40
C SER A 39 -15.82 28.36 7.52
N ARG A 40 -16.86 28.67 6.73
CA ARG A 40 -17.31 27.86 5.59
C ARG A 40 -16.19 27.60 4.58
N SER A 41 -15.27 28.55 4.37
CA SER A 41 -14.17 28.37 3.41
C SER A 41 -13.20 27.27 3.85
N THR A 42 -12.95 27.15 5.15
CA THR A 42 -12.09 26.09 5.70
C THR A 42 -12.75 24.72 5.56
N ALA A 43 -14.07 24.62 5.75
CA ALA A 43 -14.81 23.39 5.48
C ALA A 43 -14.75 22.98 3.99
N LEU A 44 -14.87 23.94 3.07
CA LEU A 44 -14.71 23.68 1.64
C LEU A 44 -13.28 23.21 1.30
N GLN A 45 -12.26 23.82 1.90
CA GLN A 45 -10.86 23.40 1.73
C GLN A 45 -10.62 21.96 2.21
N ILE A 46 -11.34 21.48 3.21
CA ILE A 46 -11.25 20.09 3.67
C ILE A 46 -11.78 19.13 2.62
N GLU A 47 -12.94 19.42 2.01
CA GLU A 47 -13.48 18.61 0.90
C GLU A 47 -12.52 18.60 -0.30
N GLN A 48 -11.98 19.76 -0.66
CA GLN A 48 -11.05 19.88 -1.77
C GLN A 48 -9.74 19.12 -1.50
N ALA A 49 -9.20 19.22 -0.29
CA ALA A 49 -7.99 18.51 0.11
C ALA A 49 -8.18 16.98 0.13
N GLU A 50 -9.40 16.48 0.39
CA GLU A 50 -9.70 15.05 0.28
C GLU A 50 -9.57 14.58 -1.16
N VAL A 51 -10.20 15.30 -2.10
CA VAL A 51 -10.16 14.99 -3.54
C VAL A 51 -8.73 15.06 -4.08
N GLU A 52 -7.94 16.02 -3.62
CA GLU A 52 -6.54 16.19 -4.02
C GLU A 52 -5.59 15.18 -3.35
N GLY A 53 -6.05 14.43 -2.35
CA GLY A 53 -5.20 13.53 -1.57
C GLY A 53 -4.20 14.25 -0.65
N SER A 54 -4.35 15.57 -0.47
CA SER A 54 -3.50 16.40 0.40
C SER A 54 -4.01 16.47 1.84
N ILE A 55 -5.21 15.94 2.11
CA ILE A 55 -5.79 15.89 3.46
C ILE A 55 -4.96 14.98 4.38
N THR A 56 -4.74 15.45 5.61
CA THR A 56 -4.13 14.59 6.64
C THR A 56 -5.16 13.61 7.20
N VAL A 57 -4.72 12.41 7.57
CA VAL A 57 -5.55 11.42 8.26
C VAL A 57 -6.25 12.02 9.49
N LYS A 58 -5.56 12.88 10.24
CA LYS A 58 -6.12 13.57 11.40
C LYS A 58 -7.33 14.43 11.03
N ARG A 59 -7.24 15.20 9.94
CA ARG A 59 -8.35 16.04 9.45
C ARG A 59 -9.49 15.21 8.88
N LEU A 60 -9.17 14.13 8.17
CA LEU A 60 -10.18 13.22 7.63
C LEU A 60 -10.99 12.57 8.77
N ARG A 61 -10.34 12.13 9.86
CA ARG A 61 -11.02 11.62 11.06
C ARG A 61 -11.91 12.67 11.71
N ALA A 62 -11.41 13.90 11.90
CA ALA A 62 -12.22 14.97 12.47
C ALA A 62 -13.46 15.31 11.60
N ALA A 63 -13.32 15.26 10.27
CA ALA A 63 -14.44 15.41 9.35
C ALA A 63 -15.44 14.25 9.49
N ALA A 64 -14.96 13.01 9.58
CA ALA A 64 -15.79 11.84 9.78
C ALA A 64 -16.54 11.88 11.12
N ASP A 65 -15.87 12.25 12.22
CA ASP A 65 -16.49 12.44 13.54
C ASP A 65 -17.64 13.46 13.46
N ALA A 66 -17.42 14.58 12.77
CA ALA A 66 -18.45 15.60 12.56
C ALA A 66 -19.63 15.09 11.72
N LEU A 67 -19.40 14.14 10.81
CA LEU A 67 -20.43 13.48 9.99
C LEU A 67 -21.06 12.26 10.67
N GLY A 68 -20.56 11.83 11.83
CA GLY A 68 -21.00 10.61 12.51
C GLY A 68 -20.54 9.34 11.80
N CYS A 69 -19.32 9.34 11.27
CA CYS A 69 -18.71 8.23 10.53
C CYS A 69 -17.37 7.84 11.14
N ASP A 70 -16.99 6.57 10.98
CA ASP A 70 -15.64 6.08 11.27
C ASP A 70 -14.78 6.04 9.99
N VAL A 71 -13.47 6.27 10.16
CA VAL A 71 -12.49 6.14 9.06
C VAL A 71 -11.71 4.83 9.22
N ALA A 72 -11.88 3.91 8.27
CA ALA A 72 -11.03 2.73 8.15
C ALA A 72 -9.85 3.01 7.22
N ILE A 73 -8.62 2.78 7.68
CA ILE A 73 -7.40 2.85 6.87
C ILE A 73 -6.83 1.44 6.76
N VAL A 74 -6.68 0.96 5.53
CA VAL A 74 -6.17 -0.37 5.24
C VAL A 74 -5.03 -0.31 4.24
N PHE A 75 -4.00 -1.12 4.47
CA PHE A 75 -3.00 -1.41 3.44
C PHE A 75 -3.48 -2.61 2.63
N VAL A 76 -3.67 -2.42 1.33
CA VAL A 76 -4.01 -3.50 0.41
C VAL A 76 -2.76 -3.82 -0.43
N PRO A 77 -2.11 -4.98 -0.21
CA PRO A 77 -0.98 -5.39 -1.02
C PRO A 77 -1.35 -5.48 -2.50
N ARG A 78 -0.48 -4.96 -3.38
CA ARG A 78 -0.67 -5.06 -4.84
C ARG A 78 -0.55 -6.49 -5.37
N ILE A 79 0.21 -7.32 -4.66
CA ILE A 79 0.38 -8.76 -4.87
C ILE A 79 0.36 -9.47 -3.51
N PRO A 80 0.09 -10.79 -3.44
CA PRO A 80 0.15 -11.55 -2.20
C PRO A 80 1.48 -11.37 -1.47
N LEU A 81 1.46 -11.25 -0.14
CA LEU A 81 2.67 -11.04 0.65
C LEU A 81 3.68 -12.20 0.50
N THR A 82 3.19 -13.43 0.32
CA THR A 82 4.04 -14.60 0.03
C THR A 82 4.78 -14.44 -1.29
N GLN A 83 4.09 -13.95 -2.33
CA GLN A 83 4.71 -13.66 -3.61
C GLN A 83 5.76 -12.54 -3.48
N MET A 84 5.48 -11.47 -2.72
CA MET A 84 6.47 -10.41 -2.44
C MET A 84 7.76 -10.98 -1.82
N THR A 85 7.62 -11.89 -0.86
CA THR A 85 8.78 -12.52 -0.21
C THR A 85 9.53 -13.48 -1.13
N GLU A 86 8.81 -14.22 -1.99
CA GLU A 86 9.41 -15.14 -2.97
C GLU A 86 10.20 -14.39 -4.04
N GLU A 87 9.62 -13.32 -4.61
CA GLU A 87 10.29 -12.46 -5.58
C GLU A 87 11.57 -11.86 -4.98
N ARG A 88 11.50 -11.32 -3.76
CA ARG A 88 12.67 -10.77 -3.09
C ARG A 88 13.74 -11.82 -2.79
N ALA A 89 13.34 -13.03 -2.39
CA ALA A 89 14.28 -14.11 -2.12
C ALA A 89 15.01 -14.56 -3.40
N ARG A 90 14.28 -14.57 -4.52
CA ARG A 90 14.83 -14.86 -5.84
C ARG A 90 15.85 -13.80 -6.27
N GLU A 91 15.52 -12.51 -6.14
CA GLU A 91 16.46 -11.42 -6.44
C GLU A 91 17.78 -11.60 -5.68
N LYS A 92 17.71 -11.89 -4.38
CA LYS A 92 18.91 -12.12 -3.55
C LYS A 92 19.66 -13.38 -3.91
N ALA A 93 18.96 -14.45 -4.27
CA ALA A 93 19.58 -15.67 -4.76
C ALA A 93 20.38 -15.37 -6.04
N GLU A 94 19.79 -14.65 -6.99
CA GLU A 94 20.47 -14.23 -8.22
C GLU A 94 21.71 -13.36 -7.94
N GLU A 95 21.62 -12.40 -7.03
CA GLU A 95 22.77 -11.59 -6.61
C GLU A 95 23.89 -12.42 -5.98
N ARG A 96 23.55 -13.35 -5.07
CA ARG A 96 24.52 -14.26 -4.43
C ARG A 96 25.19 -15.15 -5.47
N VAL A 97 24.40 -15.74 -6.38
CA VAL A 97 24.89 -16.62 -7.44
C VAL A 97 25.77 -15.86 -8.43
N LYS A 98 25.41 -14.63 -8.83
CA LYS A 98 26.26 -13.78 -9.68
C LYS A 98 27.59 -13.43 -9.01
N ARG A 99 27.58 -13.09 -7.71
CA ARG A 99 28.79 -12.76 -6.94
C ARG A 99 29.77 -13.95 -6.87
N VAL A 100 29.25 -15.14 -6.61
CA VAL A 100 30.04 -16.38 -6.60
C VAL A 100 30.45 -16.79 -8.03
N GLY A 101 29.55 -16.61 -9.00
CA GLY A 101 29.74 -16.94 -10.40
C GLY A 101 30.80 -16.08 -11.10
N HIS A 102 31.05 -14.84 -10.66
CA HIS A 102 32.19 -14.04 -11.12
C HIS A 102 33.55 -14.72 -10.86
N SER A 103 33.63 -15.66 -9.92
CA SER A 103 34.82 -16.50 -9.71
C SER A 103 34.92 -17.70 -10.65
N MET A 104 33.86 -18.05 -11.40
CA MET A 104 33.77 -19.23 -12.29
C MET A 104 33.78 -18.88 -13.79
N VAL A 105 33.67 -17.59 -14.16
CA VAL A 105 33.63 -17.11 -15.57
C VAL A 105 34.93 -17.36 -16.35
N MET A 106 35.99 -17.86 -15.72
CA MET A 106 37.26 -18.14 -16.41
C MET A 106 37.31 -19.49 -17.15
N GLU A 107 36.34 -20.40 -17.02
CA GLU A 107 36.58 -21.80 -17.44
C GLU A 107 35.66 -22.48 -18.48
N SER A 108 34.46 -22.00 -18.88
CA SER A 108 33.79 -22.53 -20.11
C SER A 108 32.39 -21.97 -20.35
N GLN A 109 32.00 -21.80 -21.62
CA GLN A 109 30.65 -21.41 -22.04
C GLN A 109 29.85 -22.60 -22.58
N GLY A 110 28.52 -22.61 -22.35
CA GLY A 110 27.58 -23.39 -23.17
C GLY A 110 26.38 -24.03 -22.45
N VAL A 111 26.57 -24.53 -21.21
CA VAL A 111 25.53 -25.28 -20.45
C VAL A 111 25.07 -24.52 -19.19
N TYR A 112 25.42 -23.23 -19.09
CA TYR A 112 25.30 -22.47 -17.85
C TYR A 112 23.87 -22.03 -17.52
N GLY A 113 23.01 -21.72 -18.49
CA GLY A 113 21.69 -21.11 -18.24
C GLY A 113 20.79 -21.93 -17.32
N SER A 114 20.47 -23.17 -17.71
CA SER A 114 19.59 -24.05 -16.93
C SER A 114 20.17 -24.44 -15.57
N ARG A 115 21.49 -24.65 -15.51
CA ARG A 115 22.17 -24.99 -14.26
C ARG A 115 22.25 -23.81 -13.29
N LEU A 116 22.39 -22.59 -13.80
CA LEU A 116 22.36 -21.38 -12.98
C LEU A 116 20.96 -21.14 -12.42
N ASP A 117 19.91 -21.34 -13.23
CA ASP A 117 18.52 -21.23 -12.77
C ASP A 117 18.23 -22.23 -11.64
N GLU A 118 18.67 -23.49 -11.75
CA GLU A 118 18.55 -24.47 -10.67
C GLU A 118 19.26 -24.05 -9.38
N ILE A 119 20.45 -23.45 -9.51
CA ILE A 119 21.22 -22.95 -8.35
C ILE A 119 20.49 -21.75 -7.72
N VAL A 120 19.93 -20.85 -8.54
CA VAL A 120 19.11 -19.73 -8.07
C VAL A 120 17.89 -20.27 -7.31
N GLU A 121 17.11 -21.17 -7.91
CA GLU A 121 15.93 -21.77 -7.26
C GLU A 121 16.24 -22.45 -5.93
N ARG A 122 17.33 -23.22 -5.86
CA ARG A 122 17.78 -23.84 -4.62
C ARG A 122 18.14 -22.78 -3.57
N THR A 123 18.88 -21.75 -3.98
CA THR A 123 19.31 -20.66 -3.09
C THR A 123 18.11 -19.85 -2.60
N THR A 124 17.10 -19.60 -3.45
CA THR A 124 15.83 -18.97 -3.08
C THR A 124 15.12 -19.75 -1.99
N ARG A 125 14.96 -21.07 -2.16
CA ARG A 125 14.35 -21.95 -1.15
C ARG A 125 15.15 -21.98 0.17
N GLU A 126 16.47 -21.94 0.09
CA GLU A 126 17.33 -21.84 1.28
C GLU A 126 17.15 -20.50 2.02
N ILE A 127 17.00 -19.39 1.30
CA ILE A 127 16.74 -18.07 1.88
C ILE A 127 15.37 -18.06 2.58
N LEU A 128 14.34 -18.56 1.91
CA LEU A 128 12.96 -18.61 2.45
C LEU A 128 12.86 -19.53 3.68
N SER A 129 13.45 -20.73 3.63
CA SER A 129 13.36 -21.71 4.72
C SER A 129 14.11 -21.29 5.99
N ARG A 130 15.17 -20.49 5.87
CA ARG A 130 15.92 -19.97 7.03
C ARG A 130 15.21 -18.82 7.74
N GLY A 131 14.18 -18.22 7.13
CA GLY A 131 13.56 -17.01 7.66
C GLY A 131 14.59 -15.89 7.83
N ASP A 132 15.49 -15.73 6.86
CA ASP A 132 16.61 -14.80 6.93
C ASP A 132 16.07 -13.38 7.18
N SER A 133 16.30 -12.84 8.38
CA SER A 133 15.85 -11.49 8.76
C SER A 133 16.42 -10.41 7.85
N ARG A 134 17.49 -10.74 7.12
CA ARG A 134 18.13 -9.89 6.12
C ARG A 134 17.51 -10.04 4.74
N LEU A 135 16.33 -10.65 4.55
CA LEU A 135 15.69 -10.74 3.23
C LEU A 135 15.50 -9.36 2.57
N TRP A 136 15.38 -8.31 3.38
CA TRP A 136 15.17 -6.95 2.89
C TRP A 136 16.41 -6.05 2.95
N ASP A 137 17.52 -6.50 3.56
CA ASP A 137 18.82 -5.78 3.67
C ASP A 137 19.75 -5.99 2.47
#